data_AF-A0A9D5K1R4-F1
#
_entry.id   AF-A0A9D5K1R4-F1
#
_cell.length_a   1.000
_cell.length_b   1.000
_cell.length_c   1.000
_cell.angle_alpha   90.00
_cell.angle_beta   90.00
_cell.angle_gamma   90.00
#
_symmetry.space_group_name_H-M   'P 1'
#
loop_
_entity.id
_entity.type
_entity.pdbx_description
1 polymer ?
#
loop_
_entity_poly.entity_id
_entity_poly.type
_entity_poly.pdbx_seq_one_letter_code
_entity_poly.pdbx_strand_id
1 'polypeptide(L)'
;MKARLTEHVLSIVFVTVILIGASVLTGDARKRGDTLDTTGALEGYGDLSFVDFDRSFERALLVDVLTIYFPEGKAKHVEDVETARRINTQRFTESLQHAHVEETLTREKFGELIAMYLKFLAVFGIVMALTYYGVQTLGVWWFIRKKSKYDQSRPLHAKTAVMRVVTAMVSVIAYVVLFSPAYVIAYSIRTKFSTDTLPFMILLGVVSNGLLVTYANKFYTFLVAESRKGYVETARAKNLHDSYERHAPDGIALKAILRPRKRFDGHIFDHIFRNARLQYLSTIKEQASFLITGLIIIEMALNIQGHLSYELLRQMLHRNYDIVIAIILGIFYAVKLAEIMTDWIVHRENLRYADA
;
A
#
# COMPACT_ATOMS: atom_id res chain seq x y z
N MET A 1 -17.52 -20.65 -7.04
CA MET A 1 -16.81 -19.73 -7.94
C MET A 1 -17.78 -18.77 -8.65
N LYS A 2 -18.81 -19.27 -9.35
CA LYS A 2 -19.78 -18.43 -10.10
C LYS A 2 -20.34 -17.23 -9.30
N ALA A 3 -20.84 -17.45 -8.08
CA ALA A 3 -21.38 -16.38 -7.22
C ALA A 3 -20.34 -15.30 -6.84
N ARG A 4 -19.12 -15.69 -6.50
CA ARG A 4 -18.04 -14.72 -6.21
C ARG A 4 -17.64 -13.93 -7.46
N LEU A 5 -17.61 -14.57 -8.62
CA LEU A 5 -17.30 -13.89 -9.87
C LEU A 5 -18.38 -12.84 -10.21
N THR A 6 -19.66 -13.15 -9.99
CA THR A 6 -20.74 -12.19 -10.20
C THR A 6 -20.66 -11.01 -9.24
N GLU A 7 -20.30 -11.23 -7.97
CA GLU A 7 -20.05 -10.16 -6.99
C GLU A 7 -18.90 -9.24 -7.45
N HIS A 8 -17.79 -9.83 -7.93
CA HIS A 8 -16.65 -9.07 -8.46
C HIS A 8 -17.03 -8.23 -9.68
N VAL A 9 -17.75 -8.81 -10.64
CA VAL A 9 -18.21 -8.10 -11.85
C VAL A 9 -19.17 -6.97 -11.49
N LEU A 10 -20.13 -7.22 -10.58
CA LEU A 10 -21.07 -6.19 -10.13
C LEU A 10 -20.34 -5.04 -9.43
N SER A 11 -19.37 -5.35 -8.57
CA SER A 11 -18.53 -4.35 -7.89
C SER A 11 -17.71 -3.53 -8.90
N ILE A 12 -17.16 -4.17 -9.93
CA ILE A 12 -16.43 -3.48 -11.01
C ILE A 12 -17.35 -2.50 -11.72
N VAL A 13 -18.51 -2.98 -12.20
CA VAL A 13 -19.48 -2.13 -12.91
C VAL A 13 -19.93 -0.96 -12.04
N PHE A 14 -20.29 -1.22 -10.78
CA PHE A 14 -20.78 -0.21 -9.85
C PHE A 14 -19.77 0.91 -9.60
N VAL A 15 -18.52 0.55 -9.26
CA VAL A 15 -17.46 1.53 -8.97
C VAL A 15 -17.08 2.31 -10.22
N THR A 16 -17.00 1.64 -11.37
CA THR A 16 -16.70 2.29 -12.65
C THR A 16 -17.78 3.31 -13.02
N VAL A 17 -19.07 2.98 -12.86
CA VAL A 17 -20.17 3.91 -13.13
C VAL A 17 -20.12 5.11 -12.19
N ILE A 18 -19.87 4.90 -10.89
CA ILE A 18 -19.75 6.01 -9.92
C ILE A 18 -18.60 6.94 -10.25
N LEU A 19 -17.41 6.38 -10.53
CA LEU A 19 -16.22 7.18 -10.79
C LEU A 19 -16.32 7.95 -12.12
N ILE A 20 -16.86 7.33 -13.17
CA ILE A 20 -17.13 8.00 -14.44
C ILE A 20 -18.20 9.09 -14.25
N GLY A 21 -19.28 8.79 -13.51
CA GLY A 21 -20.31 9.77 -13.17
C GLY A 21 -19.74 10.98 -12.42
N ALA A 22 -18.87 10.75 -11.44
CA ALA A 22 -18.17 11.81 -10.72
C ALA A 22 -17.29 12.66 -11.66
N SER A 23 -16.57 12.03 -12.59
CA SER A 23 -15.75 12.73 -13.59
C SER A 23 -16.59 13.71 -14.43
N VAL A 24 -17.75 13.25 -14.93
CA VAL A 24 -18.67 14.09 -15.71
C VAL A 24 -19.20 15.27 -14.88
N LEU A 25 -19.64 15.03 -13.64
CA LEU A 25 -20.14 16.08 -12.75
C LEU A 25 -19.08 17.13 -12.42
N THR A 26 -17.84 16.71 -12.19
CA THR A 26 -16.73 17.64 -11.93
C THR A 26 -16.30 18.43 -13.16
N GLY A 27 -16.39 17.83 -14.36
CA GLY A 27 -16.12 18.52 -15.62
C GLY A 27 -17.16 19.62 -15.92
N ASP A 28 -18.43 19.36 -15.63
CA ASP A 28 -19.51 20.33 -15.83
C ASP A 28 -19.49 21.47 -14.79
N ALA A 29 -19.10 21.17 -13.55
CA ALA A 29 -18.92 22.19 -12.51
C ALA A 29 -17.78 23.16 -12.83
N ARG A 30 -16.68 22.69 -13.44
CA ARG A 30 -15.55 23.54 -13.87
C ARG A 30 -15.96 24.51 -14.97
N LYS A 31 -16.74 24.04 -15.97
CA LYS A 31 -17.29 24.90 -17.04
C LYS A 31 -18.28 25.96 -16.53
N ARG A 32 -18.99 25.69 -15.43
CA ARG A 32 -19.91 26.65 -14.79
C ARG A 32 -19.20 27.65 -13.86
N GLY A 33 -18.02 27.33 -13.33
CA GLY A 33 -17.22 28.24 -12.51
C GLY A 33 -16.65 29.43 -13.28
N ASP A 34 -16.29 29.21 -14.56
CA ASP A 34 -15.82 30.27 -15.47
C ASP A 34 -16.92 31.25 -15.91
N THR A 35 -18.19 30.98 -15.59
CA THR A 35 -19.33 31.82 -16.01
C THR A 35 -19.90 32.70 -14.89
N LEU A 36 -19.26 32.77 -13.73
CA LEU A 36 -19.57 33.76 -12.69
C LEU A 36 -18.79 35.05 -12.97
N ASP A 37 -19.35 35.83 -13.88
CA ASP A 37 -18.99 37.20 -14.26
C ASP A 37 -19.27 38.19 -13.10
N THR A 38 -18.70 37.91 -11.93
CA THR A 38 -18.73 38.79 -10.74
C THR A 38 -17.57 39.80 -10.73
N THR A 39 -16.82 39.86 -11.84
CA THR A 39 -15.61 40.68 -12.02
C THR A 39 -15.92 42.18 -12.12
N GLY A 40 -17.14 42.58 -12.50
CA GLY A 40 -17.46 43.99 -12.75
C GLY A 40 -17.60 44.90 -11.52
N ALA A 41 -17.82 44.36 -10.31
CA ALA A 41 -18.17 45.18 -9.13
C ALA A 41 -17.08 45.28 -8.05
N LEU A 42 -16.04 44.43 -8.08
CA LEU A 42 -15.06 44.27 -7.00
C LEU A 42 -13.59 44.32 -7.48
N GLU A 43 -13.34 44.70 -8.74
CA GLU A 43 -12.00 44.78 -9.35
C GLU A 43 -10.99 45.59 -8.52
N GLY A 44 -11.45 46.61 -7.79
CA GLY A 44 -10.58 47.47 -6.97
C GLY A 44 -10.09 46.87 -5.64
N TYR A 45 -10.77 45.85 -5.08
CA TYR A 45 -10.35 45.26 -3.80
C TYR A 45 -9.22 44.25 -3.95
N GLY A 46 -9.11 43.61 -5.12
CA GLY A 46 -8.05 42.64 -5.42
C GLY A 46 -6.67 43.27 -5.68
N ASP A 47 -6.60 44.59 -5.83
CA ASP A 47 -5.36 45.37 -6.10
C ASP A 47 -4.74 45.99 -4.84
N LEU A 48 -5.34 45.76 -3.67
CA LEU A 48 -4.83 46.22 -2.37
C LEU A 48 -3.61 45.38 -1.94
N SER A 49 -2.50 45.55 -2.64
CA SER A 49 -1.21 44.85 -2.39
C SER A 49 -0.62 45.07 -0.99
N PHE A 50 -1.17 46.00 -0.21
CA PHE A 50 -0.75 46.29 1.17
C PHE A 50 -1.55 45.53 2.24
N VAL A 51 -2.61 44.80 1.89
CA VAL A 51 -3.42 44.01 2.83
C VAL A 51 -3.23 42.52 2.58
N ASP A 52 -2.69 41.81 3.57
CA ASP A 52 -2.66 40.35 3.59
C ASP A 52 -4.01 39.80 4.11
N PHE A 53 -4.86 39.41 3.16
CA PHE A 53 -6.20 38.89 3.45
C PHE A 53 -6.19 37.53 4.18
N ASP A 54 -5.06 36.83 4.29
CA ASP A 54 -4.99 35.59 5.06
C ASP A 54 -4.85 35.85 6.57
N ARG A 55 -4.31 37.00 6.96
CA ARG A 55 -4.19 37.40 8.36
C ARG A 55 -5.53 37.86 8.92
N SER A 56 -5.91 37.32 10.07
CA SER A 56 -7.16 37.68 10.76
C SER A 56 -7.17 39.14 11.21
N PHE A 57 -6.02 39.64 11.64
CA PHE A 57 -5.85 41.02 12.10
C PHE A 57 -6.06 42.05 10.97
N GLU A 58 -5.43 41.85 9.82
CA GLU A 58 -5.48 42.81 8.72
C GLU A 58 -6.88 42.88 8.07
N ARG A 59 -7.60 41.75 8.06
CA ARG A 59 -9.02 41.72 7.68
C ARG A 59 -9.91 42.48 8.64
N ALA A 60 -9.74 42.25 9.94
CA ALA A 60 -10.51 42.95 10.97
C ALA A 60 -10.24 44.46 10.90
N LEU A 61 -8.98 44.85 10.71
CA LEU A 61 -8.56 46.23 10.54
C LEU A 61 -9.20 46.88 9.30
N LEU A 62 -9.23 46.17 8.16
CA LEU A 62 -9.87 46.66 6.94
C LEU A 62 -11.39 46.86 7.14
N VAL A 63 -12.06 45.91 7.79
CA VAL A 63 -13.49 46.03 8.15
C VAL A 63 -13.72 47.22 9.07
N ASP A 64 -12.87 47.42 10.08
CA ASP A 64 -12.98 48.53 11.03
C ASP A 64 -12.76 49.88 10.34
N VAL A 65 -11.75 49.98 9.46
CA VAL A 65 -11.50 51.19 8.65
C VAL A 65 -12.70 51.48 7.74
N LEU A 66 -13.23 50.49 7.02
CA LEU A 66 -14.41 50.65 6.18
C LEU A 66 -15.65 51.08 6.99
N THR A 67 -15.78 50.57 8.22
CA THR A 67 -16.88 50.93 9.13
C THR A 67 -16.73 52.36 9.67
N ILE A 68 -15.51 52.86 9.88
CA ILE A 68 -15.25 54.23 10.32
C ILE A 68 -15.60 55.24 9.22
N TYR A 69 -15.20 54.96 7.97
CA TYR A 69 -15.44 55.87 6.84
C TYR A 69 -16.83 55.72 6.21
N PHE A 70 -17.44 54.53 6.30
CA PHE A 70 -18.77 54.21 5.79
C PHE A 70 -19.60 53.44 6.82
N PRO A 71 -20.17 54.13 7.83
CA PRO A 71 -20.81 53.48 8.98
C PRO A 71 -22.11 52.71 8.65
N GLU A 72 -22.78 53.03 7.53
CA GLU A 72 -24.10 52.47 7.19
C GLU A 72 -24.06 51.08 6.51
N GLY A 73 -23.00 50.28 6.71
CA GLY A 73 -22.79 49.09 5.89
C GLY A 73 -21.96 47.97 6.51
N LYS A 74 -21.81 47.89 7.84
CA LYS A 74 -20.89 46.92 8.48
C LYS A 74 -21.03 45.47 7.98
N ALA A 75 -22.26 44.98 7.79
CA ALA A 75 -22.50 43.64 7.28
C ALA A 75 -21.99 43.46 5.83
N LYS A 76 -22.19 44.49 4.99
CA LYS A 76 -21.72 44.52 3.61
C LYS A 76 -20.19 44.59 3.55
N HIS A 77 -19.54 45.34 4.43
CA HIS A 77 -18.08 45.42 4.50
C HIS A 77 -17.44 44.07 4.86
N VAL A 78 -18.05 43.31 5.76
CA VAL A 78 -17.58 41.96 6.09
C VAL A 78 -17.69 41.05 4.87
N GLU A 79 -18.81 41.11 4.15
CA GLU A 79 -19.04 40.34 2.91
C GLU A 79 -18.06 40.74 1.80
N ASP A 80 -17.79 42.03 1.62
CA ASP A 80 -16.85 42.57 0.64
C ASP A 80 -15.41 42.12 0.95
N VAL A 81 -14.99 42.15 2.22
CA VAL A 81 -13.66 41.66 2.64
C VAL A 81 -13.52 40.15 2.49
N GLU A 82 -14.56 39.37 2.80
CA GLU A 82 -14.56 37.93 2.55
C GLU A 82 -14.52 37.59 1.06
N THR A 83 -15.24 38.36 0.24
CA THR A 83 -15.23 38.20 -1.22
C THR A 83 -13.88 38.57 -1.81
N ALA A 84 -13.27 39.66 -1.34
CA ALA A 84 -11.91 40.05 -1.71
C ALA A 84 -10.88 38.96 -1.35
N ARG A 85 -11.01 38.34 -0.15
CA ARG A 85 -10.18 37.18 0.22
C ARG A 85 -10.37 36.02 -0.75
N ARG A 86 -11.62 35.66 -1.09
CA ARG A 86 -11.89 34.57 -2.05
C ARG A 86 -11.27 34.87 -3.41
N ILE A 87 -11.40 36.09 -3.92
CA ILE A 87 -10.79 36.53 -5.19
C ILE A 87 -9.26 36.43 -5.09
N ASN A 88 -8.64 36.85 -3.98
CA ASN A 88 -7.19 36.82 -3.85
C ASN A 88 -6.64 35.39 -3.68
N THR A 89 -7.32 34.54 -2.90
CA THR A 89 -7.01 33.10 -2.83
C THR A 89 -7.20 32.43 -4.19
N GLN A 90 -8.22 32.83 -4.94
CA GLN A 90 -8.46 32.32 -6.29
C GLN A 90 -7.36 32.79 -7.26
N ARG A 91 -6.97 34.06 -7.27
CA ARG A 91 -5.82 34.59 -8.04
C ARG A 91 -4.49 33.96 -7.64
N PHE A 92 -4.25 33.72 -6.36
CA PHE A 92 -3.06 33.00 -5.89
C PHE A 92 -3.07 31.52 -6.36
N THR A 93 -4.24 30.88 -6.29
CA THR A 93 -4.41 29.52 -6.83
C THR A 93 -4.24 29.51 -8.34
N GLU A 94 -4.82 30.47 -9.05
CA GLU A 94 -4.73 30.65 -10.50
C GLU A 94 -3.31 31.00 -10.94
N SER A 95 -2.55 31.80 -10.19
CA SER A 95 -1.13 32.08 -10.48
C SER A 95 -0.22 30.88 -10.21
N LEU A 96 -0.51 30.08 -9.18
CA LEU A 96 0.10 28.76 -8.99
C LEU A 96 -0.29 27.77 -10.11
N GLN A 97 -1.50 27.91 -10.66
CA GLN A 97 -2.00 27.09 -11.77
C GLN A 97 -1.46 27.53 -13.14
N HIS A 98 -1.38 28.82 -13.43
CA HIS A 98 -0.91 29.39 -14.70
C HIS A 98 0.59 29.22 -14.93
N ALA A 99 1.36 28.88 -13.88
CA ALA A 99 2.74 28.44 -14.03
C ALA A 99 2.89 27.02 -14.63
N HIS A 100 1.81 26.24 -14.80
CA HIS A 100 1.89 24.85 -15.31
C HIS A 100 0.67 24.41 -16.15
N VAL A 101 0.96 23.62 -17.19
CA VAL A 101 0.07 23.15 -18.27
C VAL A 101 -1.19 22.46 -17.73
N GLU A 102 -2.39 22.95 -18.09
CA GLU A 102 -3.63 22.17 -17.98
C GLU A 102 -3.50 20.93 -18.89
N GLU A 103 -3.26 19.76 -18.27
CA GLU A 103 -3.24 18.49 -18.98
C GLU A 103 -4.65 17.90 -18.97
N THR A 104 -5.19 17.63 -20.16
CA THR A 104 -6.43 16.87 -20.33
C THR A 104 -6.11 15.42 -20.67
N LEU A 105 -7.05 14.51 -20.42
CA LEU A 105 -6.93 13.11 -20.81
C LEU A 105 -6.95 12.93 -22.35
N THR A 106 -5.82 13.22 -23.01
CA THR A 106 -5.61 12.93 -24.44
C THR A 106 -5.30 11.44 -24.66
N ARG A 107 -5.41 10.98 -25.91
CA ARG A 107 -5.04 9.58 -26.26
C ARG A 107 -3.57 9.27 -25.96
N GLU A 108 -2.69 10.25 -26.15
CA GLU A 108 -1.27 10.12 -25.85
C GLU A 108 -1.04 9.98 -24.35
N LYS A 109 -1.65 10.86 -23.54
CA LYS A 109 -1.57 10.78 -22.07
C LYS A 109 -2.13 9.46 -21.55
N PHE A 110 -3.23 8.97 -22.13
CA PHE A 110 -3.78 7.66 -21.78
C PHE A 110 -2.80 6.52 -22.06
N GLY A 111 -2.08 6.57 -23.19
CA GLY A 111 -1.01 5.61 -23.51
C GLY A 111 0.14 5.63 -22.50
N GLU A 112 0.57 6.83 -22.09
CA GLU A 112 1.57 6.99 -21.03
C GLU A 112 1.10 6.39 -19.69
N LEU A 113 -0.14 6.69 -19.30
CA LEU A 113 -0.75 6.14 -18.07
C LEU A 113 -0.82 4.62 -18.09
N ILE A 114 -1.16 4.01 -19.24
CA ILE A 114 -1.12 2.55 -19.39
C ILE A 114 0.30 2.02 -19.18
N ALA A 115 1.31 2.66 -19.76
CA ALA A 115 2.69 2.23 -19.58
C ALA A 115 3.13 2.31 -18.11
N MET A 116 2.77 3.40 -17.41
CA MET A 116 3.02 3.55 -15.97
C MET A 116 2.26 2.49 -15.15
N TYR A 117 1.01 2.20 -15.52
CA TYR A 117 0.18 1.18 -14.89
C TYR A 117 0.76 -0.23 -15.05
N LEU A 118 1.26 -0.59 -16.24
CA LEU A 118 1.90 -1.88 -16.48
C LEU A 118 3.20 -2.04 -15.67
N LYS A 119 4.00 -0.97 -15.55
CA LYS A 119 5.18 -0.96 -14.66
C LYS A 119 4.78 -1.22 -13.21
N PHE A 120 3.74 -0.53 -12.73
CA PHE A 120 3.19 -0.72 -11.38
C PHE A 120 2.75 -2.18 -11.15
N LEU A 121 2.01 -2.76 -12.10
CA LEU A 121 1.59 -4.17 -12.03
C LEU A 121 2.77 -5.14 -12.03
N ALA A 122 3.81 -4.88 -12.81
CA ALA A 122 5.02 -5.71 -12.85
C ALA A 122 5.76 -5.69 -11.51
N VAL A 123 5.96 -4.51 -10.92
CA VAL A 123 6.56 -4.36 -9.58
C VAL A 123 5.71 -5.07 -8.54
N PHE A 124 4.40 -4.83 -8.54
CA PHE A 124 3.46 -5.50 -7.65
C PHE A 124 3.55 -7.02 -7.74
N GLY A 125 3.53 -7.59 -8.96
CA GLY A 125 3.64 -9.03 -9.17
C GLY A 125 4.94 -9.62 -8.64
N ILE A 126 6.07 -8.95 -8.89
CA ILE A 126 7.39 -9.38 -8.38
C ILE A 126 7.42 -9.34 -6.86
N VAL A 127 6.97 -8.23 -6.25
CA VAL A 127 6.99 -8.09 -4.79
C VAL A 127 6.02 -9.09 -4.14
N MET A 128 4.85 -9.35 -4.72
CA MET A 128 3.95 -10.42 -4.24
C MET A 128 4.62 -11.79 -4.29
N ALA A 129 5.31 -12.13 -5.38
CA ALA A 129 5.99 -13.42 -5.51
C ALA A 129 7.11 -13.58 -4.47
N LEU A 130 7.94 -12.53 -4.29
CA LEU A 130 9.04 -12.53 -3.32
C LEU A 130 8.53 -12.58 -1.88
N THR A 131 7.50 -11.80 -1.55
CA THR A 131 6.91 -11.81 -0.20
C THR A 131 6.21 -13.14 0.09
N TYR A 132 5.44 -13.70 -0.84
CA TYR A 132 4.83 -15.03 -0.68
C TYR A 132 5.90 -16.12 -0.43
N TYR A 133 6.97 -16.13 -1.23
CA TYR A 133 8.08 -17.07 -1.02
C TYR A 133 8.78 -16.84 0.32
N GLY A 134 9.08 -15.58 0.66
CA GLY A 134 9.76 -15.18 1.88
C GLY A 134 8.97 -15.55 3.14
N VAL A 135 7.65 -15.31 3.14
CA VAL A 135 6.74 -15.68 4.24
C VAL A 135 6.82 -17.17 4.54
N GLN A 136 6.73 -18.01 3.50
CA GLN A 136 6.83 -19.45 3.68
C GLN A 136 8.21 -19.88 4.18
N THR A 137 9.27 -19.31 3.63
CA THR A 137 10.65 -19.68 3.99
C THR A 137 10.96 -19.28 5.44
N LEU A 138 10.62 -18.06 5.84
CA LEU A 138 10.82 -17.57 7.20
C LEU A 138 9.95 -18.32 8.22
N GLY A 139 8.66 -18.52 7.91
CA GLY A 139 7.75 -19.24 8.81
C GLY A 139 8.16 -20.70 9.03
N VAL A 140 8.55 -21.42 7.96
CA VAL A 140 9.10 -22.79 8.07
C VAL A 140 10.40 -22.79 8.88
N TRP A 141 11.30 -21.85 8.59
CA TRP A 141 12.58 -21.77 9.29
C TRP A 141 12.42 -21.50 10.78
N TRP A 142 11.53 -20.59 11.17
CA TRP A 142 11.18 -20.33 12.58
C TRP A 142 10.55 -21.55 13.25
N PHE A 143 9.62 -22.22 12.57
CA PHE A 143 8.96 -23.42 13.08
C PHE A 143 9.96 -24.54 13.38
N ILE A 144 10.78 -24.92 12.39
CA ILE A 144 11.78 -25.98 12.53
C ILE A 144 12.80 -25.62 13.61
N ARG A 145 13.28 -24.37 13.62
CA ARG A 145 14.26 -23.91 14.62
C ARG A 145 13.69 -24.01 16.04
N LYS A 146 12.40 -23.70 16.25
CA LYS A 146 11.77 -23.78 17.57
C LYS A 146 11.52 -25.23 17.99
N LYS A 147 11.07 -26.10 17.08
CA LYS A 147 10.87 -27.53 17.33
C LYS A 147 12.18 -28.27 17.61
N SER A 148 13.21 -28.06 16.79
CA SER A 148 14.54 -28.64 17.00
C SER A 148 15.17 -28.23 18.34
N LYS A 149 14.91 -27.01 18.83
CA LYS A 149 15.38 -26.56 20.15
C LYS A 149 14.60 -27.21 21.31
N TYR A 150 13.37 -27.65 21.07
CA TYR A 150 12.56 -28.34 22.08
C TYR A 150 12.94 -29.82 22.19
N ASP A 151 13.24 -30.48 21.07
CA ASP A 151 13.72 -31.87 21.06
C ASP A 151 15.14 -32.00 21.63
N GLN A 152 15.99 -30.99 21.42
CA GLN A 152 17.28 -30.89 22.08
C GLN A 152 17.12 -30.34 23.50
N SER A 153 16.81 -31.23 24.45
CA SER A 153 16.96 -31.06 25.90
C SER A 153 18.44 -30.86 26.30
N ARG A 154 19.17 -29.95 25.64
CA ARG A 154 20.54 -29.60 26.02
C ARG A 154 20.47 -28.53 27.11
N PRO A 155 21.17 -28.71 28.24
CA PRO A 155 21.27 -27.65 29.24
C PRO A 155 21.84 -26.41 28.56
N LEU A 156 21.14 -25.29 28.69
CA LEU A 156 21.56 -24.01 28.14
C LEU A 156 22.98 -23.73 28.64
N HIS A 157 23.99 -23.87 27.78
CA HIS A 157 25.19 -23.07 27.93
C HIS A 157 24.73 -21.63 28.00
N ALA A 158 24.94 -21.04 29.18
CA ALA A 158 24.61 -19.67 29.45
C ALA A 158 25.34 -18.82 28.43
N LYS A 159 24.64 -18.44 27.35
CA LYS A 159 25.06 -17.30 26.54
C LYS A 159 25.30 -16.19 27.55
N THR A 160 26.52 -15.70 27.60
CA THR A 160 26.94 -14.58 28.44
C THR A 160 25.90 -13.48 28.31
N ALA A 161 25.51 -12.87 29.43
CA ALA A 161 24.44 -11.88 29.47
C ALA A 161 24.61 -10.80 28.39
N VAL A 162 25.86 -10.41 28.11
CA VAL A 162 26.28 -9.50 27.04
C VAL A 162 25.81 -9.96 25.65
N MET A 163 26.02 -11.22 25.28
CA MET A 163 25.60 -11.75 23.97
C MET A 163 24.07 -11.74 23.83
N ARG A 164 23.35 -11.96 24.94
CA ARG A 164 21.88 -11.86 24.99
C ARG A 164 21.39 -10.43 24.79
N VAL A 165 22.03 -9.47 25.44
CA VAL A 165 21.71 -8.03 25.28
C VAL A 165 22.02 -7.55 23.87
N VAL A 166 23.19 -7.88 23.31
CA VAL A 166 23.56 -7.49 21.93
C VAL A 166 22.58 -8.09 20.92
N THR A 167 22.25 -9.38 21.05
CA THR A 167 21.27 -10.01 20.14
C THR A 167 19.85 -9.44 20.31
N ALA A 168 19.45 -9.07 21.54
CA ALA A 168 18.19 -8.38 21.78
C ALA A 168 18.18 -6.99 21.13
N MET A 169 19.24 -6.18 21.31
CA MET A 169 19.37 -4.86 20.70
C MET A 169 19.31 -4.90 19.17
N VAL A 170 20.08 -5.80 18.55
CA VAL A 170 20.04 -5.99 17.09
C VAL A 170 18.65 -6.42 16.62
N SER A 171 17.98 -7.28 17.38
CA SER A 171 16.60 -7.67 17.07
C SER A 171 15.65 -6.49 17.16
N VAL A 172 15.75 -5.67 18.20
CA VAL A 172 14.94 -4.45 18.37
C VAL A 172 15.17 -3.48 17.21
N ILE A 173 16.42 -3.19 16.85
CA ILE A 173 16.75 -2.32 15.71
C ILE A 173 16.17 -2.90 14.41
N ALA A 174 16.33 -4.20 14.17
CA ALA A 174 15.77 -4.85 12.99
C ALA A 174 14.23 -4.76 12.96
N TYR A 175 13.56 -4.93 14.11
CA TYR A 175 12.11 -4.76 14.21
C TYR A 175 11.68 -3.31 13.99
N VAL A 176 12.40 -2.33 14.55
CA VAL A 176 12.13 -0.90 14.32
C VAL A 176 12.21 -0.58 12.83
N VAL A 177 13.22 -1.08 12.12
CA VAL A 177 13.35 -0.88 10.67
C VAL A 177 12.23 -1.60 9.91
N LEU A 178 11.95 -2.87 10.24
CA LEU A 178 10.93 -3.66 9.54
C LEU A 178 9.50 -3.16 9.77
N PHE A 179 9.23 -2.51 10.92
CA PHE A 179 7.93 -1.93 11.26
C PHE A 179 7.87 -0.41 11.07
N SER A 180 8.94 0.23 10.60
CA SER A 180 8.90 1.63 10.22
C SER A 180 7.97 1.77 9.01
N PRO A 181 7.07 2.77 8.99
CA PRO A 181 6.25 3.03 7.82
C PRO A 181 7.11 3.21 6.57
N ALA A 182 6.63 2.69 5.44
CA ALA A 182 7.38 2.66 4.19
C ALA A 182 7.94 4.04 3.77
N TYR A 183 7.18 5.10 4.02
CA TYR A 183 7.59 6.48 3.73
C TYR A 183 8.79 6.93 4.57
N VAL A 184 8.88 6.54 5.86
CA VAL A 184 9.99 6.93 6.74
C VAL A 184 11.30 6.31 6.22
N ILE A 185 11.25 5.04 5.84
CA ILE A 185 12.41 4.35 5.27
C ILE A 185 12.79 4.99 3.94
N ALA A 186 11.81 5.25 3.07
CA ALA A 186 12.02 5.93 1.79
C ALA A 186 12.74 7.28 1.96
N TYR A 187 12.25 8.17 2.82
CA TYR A 187 12.88 9.47 3.06
C TYR A 187 14.26 9.37 3.69
N SER A 188 14.47 8.41 4.61
CA SER A 188 15.79 8.22 5.24
C SER A 188 16.88 7.79 4.26
N ILE A 189 16.51 7.10 3.18
CA ILE A 189 17.45 6.57 2.17
C ILE A 189 17.57 7.49 0.95
N ARG A 190 16.54 8.30 0.64
CA ARG A 190 16.51 9.24 -0.49
C ARG A 190 17.72 10.17 -0.56
N THR A 191 18.33 10.51 0.58
CA THR A 191 19.49 11.41 0.64
C THR A 191 20.83 10.74 0.29
N LYS A 192 20.91 9.41 0.18
CA LYS A 192 22.19 8.68 0.06
C LYS A 192 22.30 7.72 -1.13
N PHE A 193 21.18 7.33 -1.74
CA PHE A 193 21.17 6.37 -2.86
C PHE A 193 20.36 6.90 -4.03
N SER A 194 20.69 6.45 -5.25
CA SER A 194 19.85 6.63 -6.44
C SER A 194 18.54 5.84 -6.26
N THR A 195 17.57 6.49 -5.61
CA THR A 195 16.29 5.87 -5.24
C THR A 195 15.31 5.71 -6.41
N ASP A 196 15.68 6.20 -7.60
CA ASP A 196 14.89 6.11 -8.84
C ASP A 196 14.99 4.74 -9.54
N THR A 197 15.58 3.74 -8.89
CA THR A 197 15.81 2.42 -9.52
C THR A 197 14.72 1.41 -9.15
N LEU A 198 14.15 0.73 -10.15
CA LEU A 198 13.15 -0.34 -9.96
C LEU A 198 13.55 -1.41 -8.93
N PRO A 199 14.80 -1.92 -8.90
CA PRO A 199 15.22 -2.91 -7.90
C PRO A 199 15.12 -2.39 -6.46
N PHE A 200 15.39 -1.10 -6.24
CA PHE A 200 15.31 -0.49 -4.92
C PHE A 200 13.87 -0.40 -4.42
N MET A 201 12.93 -0.05 -5.32
CA MET A 201 11.50 -0.07 -5.03
C MET A 201 11.01 -1.49 -4.66
N ILE A 202 11.44 -2.51 -5.41
CA ILE A 202 11.11 -3.91 -5.11
C ILE A 202 11.61 -4.30 -3.71
N LEU A 203 12.86 -3.94 -3.38
CA LEU A 203 13.44 -4.22 -2.07
C LEU A 203 12.65 -3.54 -0.94
N LEU A 204 12.32 -2.26 -1.10
CA LEU A 204 11.48 -1.54 -0.13
C LEU A 204 10.08 -2.15 -0.04
N GLY A 205 9.44 -2.50 -1.15
CA GLY A 205 8.12 -3.15 -1.13
C GLY A 205 8.11 -4.47 -0.35
N VAL A 206 9.21 -5.23 -0.40
CA VAL A 206 9.37 -6.47 0.37
C VAL A 206 9.62 -6.21 1.86
N VAL A 207 10.40 -5.17 2.19
CA VAL A 207 10.94 -4.95 3.55
C VAL A 207 10.16 -3.91 4.35
N SER A 208 9.75 -2.80 3.75
CA SER A 208 9.43 -1.53 4.43
C SER A 208 8.04 -1.41 5.02
N ASN A 209 7.25 -2.48 5.01
CA ASN A 209 5.87 -2.42 5.48
C ASN A 209 5.54 -3.49 6.53
N GLY A 210 6.56 -4.16 7.08
CA GLY A 210 6.39 -5.23 8.07
C GLY A 210 5.60 -6.44 7.56
N LEU A 211 5.17 -6.44 6.29
CA LEU A 211 4.32 -7.47 5.69
C LEU A 211 5.02 -8.82 5.72
N LEU A 212 6.29 -8.87 5.29
CA LEU A 212 7.05 -10.11 5.31
C LEU A 212 7.10 -10.75 6.70
N VAL A 213 7.35 -9.97 7.75
CA VAL A 213 7.43 -10.45 9.14
C VAL A 213 6.06 -10.82 9.68
N THR A 214 5.07 -9.96 9.48
CA THR A 214 3.70 -10.13 9.98
C THR A 214 3.06 -11.39 9.39
N TYR A 215 3.17 -11.55 8.07
CA TYR A 215 2.63 -12.71 7.38
C TYR A 215 3.49 -13.97 7.59
N ALA A 216 4.81 -13.85 7.79
CA ALA A 216 5.64 -14.97 8.27
C ALA A 216 5.20 -15.46 9.65
N ASN A 217 4.84 -14.54 10.56
CA ASN A 217 4.34 -14.89 11.89
C ASN A 217 2.93 -15.50 11.84
N LYS A 218 2.06 -14.99 10.96
CA LYS A 218 0.75 -15.57 10.68
C LYS A 218 0.89 -16.99 10.13
N PHE A 219 1.77 -17.20 9.16
CA PHE A 219 2.06 -18.52 8.60
C PHE A 219 2.66 -19.49 9.63
N TYR A 220 3.61 -19.01 10.45
CA TYR A 220 4.16 -19.77 11.57
C TYR A 220 3.06 -20.19 12.57
N THR A 221 2.11 -19.31 12.87
CA THR A 221 0.96 -19.65 13.73
C THR A 221 0.10 -20.75 13.13
N PHE A 222 -0.14 -20.75 11.81
CA PHE A 222 -0.82 -21.86 11.15
C PHE A 222 -0.03 -23.18 11.26
N LEU A 223 1.29 -23.16 11.07
CA LEU A 223 2.13 -24.34 11.26
C LEU A 223 2.04 -24.89 12.70
N VAL A 224 2.02 -24.01 13.70
CA VAL A 224 1.87 -24.41 15.11
C VAL A 224 0.48 -25.01 15.36
N ALA A 225 -0.58 -24.39 14.85
CA ALA A 225 -1.94 -24.89 14.99
C ALA A 225 -2.12 -26.26 14.33
N GLU A 226 -1.64 -26.44 13.10
CA GLU A 226 -1.67 -27.72 12.39
C GLU A 226 -0.85 -28.79 13.10
N SER A 227 0.29 -28.44 13.69
CA SER A 227 1.14 -29.41 14.40
C SER A 227 0.51 -30.03 15.66
N ARG A 228 -0.60 -29.48 16.15
CA ARG A 228 -1.30 -29.93 17.36
C ARG A 228 -2.53 -30.80 17.07
N LYS A 229 -2.85 -31.04 15.80
CA LYS A 229 -4.03 -31.80 15.39
C LYS A 229 -3.78 -33.31 15.44
N GLY A 230 -4.82 -34.09 15.72
CA GLY A 230 -4.72 -35.55 15.90
C GLY A 230 -4.22 -36.34 14.68
N TYR A 231 -4.33 -35.81 13.46
CA TYR A 231 -3.77 -36.47 12.28
C TYR A 231 -2.23 -36.58 12.33
N VAL A 232 -1.57 -35.69 13.10
CA VAL A 232 -0.12 -35.72 13.32
C VAL A 232 0.27 -36.96 14.14
N GLU A 233 -0.54 -37.31 15.14
CA GLU A 233 -0.35 -38.52 15.95
C GLU A 233 -0.57 -39.78 15.11
N THR A 234 -1.58 -39.75 14.22
CA THR A 234 -1.82 -40.83 13.27
C THR A 234 -0.66 -40.98 12.28
N ALA A 235 -0.09 -39.87 11.81
CA ALA A 235 1.08 -39.86 10.94
C ALA A 235 2.31 -40.45 11.64
N ARG A 236 2.51 -40.13 12.93
CA ARG A 236 3.56 -40.72 13.76
C ARG A 236 3.35 -42.23 13.94
N ALA A 237 2.11 -42.68 14.17
CA ALA A 237 1.78 -44.11 14.25
C ALA A 237 2.03 -44.87 12.94
N LYS A 238 2.02 -44.17 11.80
CA LYS A 238 2.38 -44.72 10.48
C LYS A 238 3.89 -44.70 10.20
N ASN A 239 4.73 -44.49 11.21
CA ASN A 239 6.20 -44.46 11.11
C ASN A 239 6.75 -43.41 10.12
N LEU A 240 6.07 -42.27 9.95
CA LEU A 240 6.64 -41.13 9.24
C LEU A 240 7.75 -40.47 10.08
N HIS A 241 8.76 -39.89 9.43
CA HIS A 241 9.85 -39.21 10.11
C HIS A 241 9.35 -37.98 10.90
N ASP A 242 9.84 -37.82 12.13
CA ASP A 242 9.43 -36.78 13.09
C ASP A 242 10.60 -35.93 13.61
N SER A 243 11.83 -36.18 13.14
CA SER A 243 12.99 -35.42 13.60
C SER A 243 13.08 -34.06 12.91
N TYR A 244 13.03 -32.99 13.70
CA TYR A 244 13.22 -31.62 13.18
C TYR A 244 14.69 -31.20 13.14
N GLU A 245 15.64 -32.08 13.46
CA GLU A 245 17.06 -31.78 13.43
C GLU A 245 17.58 -31.66 11.99
N ARG A 246 18.52 -30.73 11.77
CA ARG A 246 19.03 -30.45 10.41
C ARG A 246 20.07 -31.44 9.90
N HIS A 247 20.67 -32.20 10.81
CA HIS A 247 21.80 -33.09 10.54
C HIS A 247 21.46 -34.56 10.79
N ALA A 248 20.25 -34.86 11.27
CA ALA A 248 19.78 -36.23 11.41
C ALA A 248 19.43 -36.80 10.01
N PRO A 249 19.65 -38.11 9.79
CA PRO A 249 19.24 -38.78 8.55
C PRO A 249 17.73 -38.69 8.30
N ASP A 250 16.94 -38.67 9.38
CA ASP A 250 15.48 -38.52 9.36
C ASP A 250 15.02 -37.06 9.50
N GLY A 251 15.96 -36.12 9.34
CA GLY A 251 15.81 -34.70 9.62
C GLY A 251 15.40 -33.84 8.43
N ILE A 252 15.00 -32.59 8.69
CA ILE A 252 14.68 -31.63 7.62
C ILE A 252 15.94 -30.87 7.17
N ALA A 253 16.43 -31.20 5.97
CA ALA A 253 17.58 -30.53 5.36
C ALA A 253 17.30 -29.04 5.05
N LEU A 254 18.32 -28.18 5.21
CA LEU A 254 18.22 -26.75 4.88
C LEU A 254 17.83 -26.50 3.41
N LYS A 255 18.32 -27.36 2.50
CA LYS A 255 17.96 -27.31 1.07
C LYS A 255 16.46 -27.51 0.85
N ALA A 256 15.77 -28.30 1.69
CA ALA A 256 14.33 -28.49 1.58
C ALA A 256 13.55 -27.21 1.97
N ILE A 257 14.07 -26.43 2.92
CA ILE A 257 13.49 -25.15 3.36
C ILE A 257 13.65 -24.07 2.28
N LEU A 258 14.80 -24.01 1.60
CA LEU A 258 15.13 -22.99 0.59
C LEU A 258 14.69 -23.33 -0.84
N ARG A 259 14.08 -24.50 -1.08
CA ARG A 259 13.59 -24.84 -2.42
C ARG A 259 12.39 -23.95 -2.78
N PRO A 260 12.29 -23.45 -4.04
CA PRO A 260 11.14 -22.67 -4.50
C PRO A 260 9.81 -23.41 -4.31
N ARG A 261 9.80 -24.72 -4.60
CA ARG A 261 8.69 -25.62 -4.30
C ARG A 261 9.05 -26.48 -3.10
N LYS A 262 8.60 -26.06 -1.91
CA LYS A 262 8.84 -26.75 -0.65
C LYS A 262 8.06 -28.07 -0.62
N ARG A 263 8.78 -29.17 -0.36
CA ARG A 263 8.27 -30.54 -0.17
C ARG A 263 9.14 -31.22 0.89
N PHE A 264 8.51 -32.02 1.75
CA PHE A 264 9.19 -32.72 2.85
C PHE A 264 8.85 -34.20 2.80
N ASP A 265 9.17 -34.84 1.68
CA ASP A 265 8.76 -36.21 1.37
C ASP A 265 9.18 -37.19 2.51
N GLY A 266 8.23 -38.00 2.98
CA GLY A 266 8.44 -38.97 4.08
C GLY A 266 8.43 -38.39 5.51
N HIS A 267 8.28 -37.07 5.67
CA HIS A 267 8.27 -36.41 6.96
C HIS A 267 6.87 -35.91 7.35
N ILE A 268 6.49 -36.01 8.63
CA ILE A 268 5.17 -35.58 9.15
C ILE A 268 4.91 -34.09 8.82
N PHE A 269 5.97 -33.29 8.81
CA PHE A 269 5.95 -31.88 8.46
C PHE A 269 5.40 -31.57 7.06
N ASP A 270 5.44 -32.51 6.09
CA ASP A 270 4.86 -32.26 4.77
C ASP A 270 3.34 -32.04 4.85
N HIS A 271 2.66 -32.86 5.65
CA HIS A 271 1.22 -32.73 5.88
C HIS A 271 0.89 -31.44 6.63
N ILE A 272 1.67 -31.10 7.66
CA ILE A 272 1.53 -29.84 8.41
C ILE A 272 1.71 -28.65 7.46
N PHE A 273 2.75 -28.66 6.62
CA PHE A 273 3.04 -27.59 5.68
C PHE A 273 1.96 -27.42 4.62
N ARG A 274 1.46 -28.52 4.02
CA ARG A 274 0.40 -28.47 3.00
C ARG A 274 -0.89 -27.88 3.55
N ASN A 275 -1.32 -28.32 4.74
CA ASN A 275 -2.54 -27.83 5.38
C ASN A 275 -2.40 -26.37 5.81
N ALA A 276 -1.27 -25.98 6.40
CA ALA A 276 -1.00 -24.59 6.76
C ALA A 276 -0.93 -23.69 5.52
N ARG A 277 -0.34 -24.17 4.41
CA ARG A 277 -0.27 -23.45 3.13
C ARG A 277 -1.66 -23.20 2.55
N LEU A 278 -2.55 -24.19 2.57
CA LEU A 278 -3.94 -24.04 2.14
C LEU A 278 -4.65 -22.92 2.91
N GLN A 279 -4.55 -22.94 4.24
CA GLN A 279 -5.15 -21.89 5.08
C GLN A 279 -4.55 -20.51 4.77
N TYR A 280 -3.23 -20.46 4.56
CA TYR A 280 -2.54 -19.23 4.22
C TYR A 280 -2.98 -18.64 2.88
N LEU A 281 -3.36 -19.43 1.87
CA LEU A 281 -3.81 -18.90 0.57
C LEU A 281 -4.97 -17.90 0.71
N SER A 282 -5.84 -18.07 1.70
CA SER A 282 -6.94 -17.14 1.97
C SER A 282 -6.46 -15.74 2.40
N THR A 283 -5.29 -15.66 3.02
CA THR A 283 -4.68 -14.43 3.54
C THR A 283 -3.94 -13.62 2.46
N ILE A 284 -3.73 -14.20 1.26
CA ILE A 284 -3.07 -13.51 0.15
C ILE A 284 -3.88 -12.29 -0.32
N LYS A 285 -5.22 -12.32 -0.20
CA LYS A 285 -6.08 -11.17 -0.53
C LYS A 285 -5.77 -9.95 0.34
N GLU A 286 -5.66 -10.20 1.64
CA GLU A 286 -5.31 -9.19 2.64
C GLU A 286 -3.90 -8.65 2.37
N GLN A 287 -2.94 -9.55 2.13
CA GLN A 287 -1.55 -9.21 1.83
C GLN A 287 -1.44 -8.36 0.56
N ALA A 288 -2.17 -8.70 -0.50
CA ALA A 288 -2.19 -7.96 -1.75
C ALA A 288 -2.68 -6.53 -1.56
N SER A 289 -3.75 -6.34 -0.78
CA SER A 289 -4.31 -5.02 -0.50
C SER A 289 -3.30 -4.12 0.22
N PHE A 290 -2.66 -4.64 1.28
CA PHE A 290 -1.63 -3.88 1.99
C PHE A 290 -0.39 -3.60 1.14
N LEU A 291 -0.02 -4.53 0.25
CA LEU A 291 1.11 -4.31 -0.64
C LEU A 291 0.81 -3.20 -1.65
N ILE A 292 -0.37 -3.20 -2.26
CA ILE A 292 -0.78 -2.14 -3.20
C ILE A 292 -0.70 -0.78 -2.52
N THR A 293 -1.27 -0.65 -1.31
CA THR A 293 -1.18 0.58 -0.51
C THR A 293 0.27 0.96 -0.19
N GLY A 294 1.10 -0.02 0.19
CA GLY A 294 2.52 0.20 0.45
C GLY A 294 3.30 0.71 -0.75
N LEU A 295 3.07 0.13 -1.93
CA LEU A 295 3.72 0.55 -3.18
C LEU A 295 3.32 1.97 -3.57
N ILE A 296 2.04 2.33 -3.44
CA ILE A 296 1.56 3.70 -3.69
C ILE A 296 2.31 4.70 -2.80
N ILE A 297 2.41 4.41 -1.50
CA ILE A 297 3.11 5.27 -0.53
C ILE A 297 4.60 5.39 -0.86
N ILE A 298 5.26 4.28 -1.21
CA ILE A 298 6.69 4.26 -1.57
C ILE A 298 6.94 5.11 -2.81
N GLU A 299 6.14 4.91 -3.87
CA GLU A 299 6.26 5.65 -5.12
C GLU A 299 6.05 7.16 -4.91
N MET A 300 5.03 7.53 -4.13
CA MET A 300 4.77 8.94 -3.79
C MET A 300 5.90 9.56 -2.96
N ALA A 301 6.40 8.86 -1.94
CA ALA A 301 7.44 9.39 -1.05
C ALA A 301 8.81 9.53 -1.74
N LEU A 302 9.17 8.58 -2.60
CA LEU A 302 10.42 8.60 -3.36
C LEU A 302 10.38 9.58 -4.54
N ASN A 303 9.21 10.06 -4.95
CA ASN A 303 9.05 11.06 -6.02
C ASN A 303 9.67 10.56 -7.35
N ILE A 304 9.46 9.28 -7.67
CA ILE A 304 10.06 8.64 -8.84
C ILE A 304 9.24 9.04 -10.07
N GLN A 305 9.86 9.79 -10.97
CA GLN A 305 9.21 10.27 -12.19
C GLN A 305 8.84 9.09 -13.12
N GLY A 306 7.71 9.20 -13.83
CA GLY A 306 7.25 8.18 -14.76
C GLY A 306 6.65 6.92 -14.09
N HIS A 307 6.27 7.03 -12.82
CA HIS A 307 5.50 6.03 -12.07
C HIS A 307 4.06 6.51 -11.82
N LEU A 308 3.14 5.55 -11.78
CA LEU A 308 1.70 5.81 -11.74
C LEU A 308 1.28 6.59 -10.49
N SER A 309 1.78 6.22 -9.31
CA SER A 309 1.35 6.84 -8.05
C SER A 309 1.97 8.23 -7.85
N TYR A 310 3.14 8.46 -8.43
CA TYR A 310 3.73 9.80 -8.49
C TYR A 310 2.93 10.72 -9.40
N GLU A 311 2.55 10.22 -10.58
CA GLU A 311 1.70 10.94 -11.52
C GLU A 311 0.32 11.24 -10.89
N LEU A 312 -0.25 10.32 -10.13
CA LEU A 312 -1.47 10.56 -9.34
C LEU A 312 -1.33 11.77 -8.41
N LEU A 313 -0.24 11.83 -7.63
CA LEU A 313 0.02 12.94 -6.70
C LEU A 313 0.16 14.27 -7.44
N ARG A 314 0.89 14.27 -8.56
CA ARG A 314 1.07 15.46 -9.41
C ARG A 314 -0.27 15.94 -9.98
N GLN A 315 -1.07 15.04 -10.52
CA GLN A 315 -2.35 15.38 -11.14
C GLN A 315 -3.41 15.80 -10.10
N MET A 316 -3.35 15.26 -8.87
CA MET A 316 -4.13 15.73 -7.73
C MET A 316 -3.76 17.16 -7.34
N LEU A 317 -2.47 17.48 -7.27
CA LEU A 317 -1.97 18.83 -6.97
C LEU A 317 -2.47 19.84 -8.02
N HIS A 318 -2.47 19.46 -9.29
CA HIS A 318 -2.93 20.29 -10.40
C HIS A 318 -4.45 20.24 -10.66
N ARG A 319 -5.22 19.50 -9.86
CA ARG A 319 -6.69 19.36 -9.99
C ARG A 319 -7.15 18.83 -11.36
N ASN A 320 -6.34 18.02 -12.04
CA ASN A 320 -6.73 17.33 -13.28
C ASN A 320 -7.51 16.06 -12.93
N TYR A 321 -8.74 16.25 -12.45
CA TYR A 321 -9.54 15.20 -11.84
C TYR A 321 -9.93 14.07 -12.82
N ASP A 322 -10.01 14.36 -14.12
CA ASP A 322 -10.19 13.35 -15.17
C ASP A 322 -9.06 12.32 -15.17
N ILE A 323 -7.80 12.79 -15.14
CA ILE A 323 -6.61 11.94 -15.07
C ILE A 323 -6.53 11.21 -13.72
N VAL A 324 -6.79 11.93 -12.62
CA VAL A 324 -6.80 11.36 -11.25
C VAL A 324 -7.80 10.20 -11.16
N ILE A 325 -9.02 10.39 -11.65
CA ILE A 325 -10.07 9.36 -11.63
C ILE A 325 -9.64 8.15 -12.46
N ALA A 326 -9.04 8.35 -13.64
CA ALA A 326 -8.53 7.26 -14.46
C ALA A 326 -7.47 6.43 -13.73
N ILE A 327 -6.54 7.08 -13.01
CA ILE A 327 -5.51 6.39 -12.23
C ILE A 327 -6.12 5.63 -11.05
N ILE A 328 -7.04 6.25 -10.29
CA ILE A 328 -7.75 5.61 -9.16
C ILE A 328 -8.50 4.36 -9.65
N LEU A 329 -9.17 4.46 -10.80
CA LEU A 329 -9.88 3.35 -11.42
C LEU A 329 -8.92 2.22 -11.82
N GLY A 330 -7.74 2.55 -12.36
CA GLY A 330 -6.68 1.57 -12.62
C GLY A 330 -6.21 0.84 -11.36
N ILE A 331 -5.98 1.58 -10.27
CA ILE A 331 -5.61 1.00 -8.96
C ILE A 331 -6.72 0.09 -8.45
N PHE A 332 -7.98 0.51 -8.53
CA PHE A 332 -9.13 -0.30 -8.15
C PHE A 332 -9.18 -1.62 -8.95
N TYR A 333 -8.94 -1.58 -10.27
CA TYR A 333 -8.85 -2.78 -11.08
C TYR A 333 -7.70 -3.69 -10.67
N ALA A 334 -6.55 -3.14 -10.25
CA ALA A 334 -5.45 -3.93 -9.74
C ALA A 334 -5.83 -4.70 -8.45
N VAL A 335 -6.53 -4.03 -7.52
CA VAL A 335 -7.06 -4.66 -6.29
C VAL A 335 -8.04 -5.78 -6.65
N LYS A 336 -9.01 -5.50 -7.53
CA LYS A 336 -10.02 -6.49 -7.93
C LYS A 336 -9.42 -7.68 -8.67
N LEU A 337 -8.45 -7.45 -9.56
CA LEU A 337 -7.72 -8.50 -10.25
C LEU A 337 -7.03 -9.42 -9.23
N ALA A 338 -6.36 -8.84 -8.22
CA ALA A 338 -5.69 -9.61 -7.17
C ALA A 338 -6.67 -10.45 -6.33
N GLU A 339 -7.84 -9.91 -5.99
CA GLU A 339 -8.90 -10.65 -5.29
C GLU A 339 -9.42 -11.83 -6.11
N ILE A 340 -9.75 -11.60 -7.39
CA ILE A 340 -10.25 -12.62 -8.32
C ILE A 340 -9.22 -13.73 -8.50
N MET A 341 -7.95 -13.36 -8.74
CA MET A 341 -6.86 -14.33 -8.90
C MET A 341 -6.68 -15.18 -7.64
N THR A 342 -6.77 -14.58 -6.45
CA THR A 342 -6.63 -15.32 -5.20
C THR A 342 -7.82 -16.27 -4.98
N ASP A 343 -9.05 -15.83 -5.24
CA ASP A 343 -10.24 -16.69 -5.19
C ASP A 343 -10.13 -17.88 -6.15
N TRP A 344 -9.62 -17.64 -7.35
CA TRP A 344 -9.40 -18.67 -8.34
C TRP A 344 -8.35 -19.69 -7.90
N ILE A 345 -7.22 -19.23 -7.35
CA ILE A 345 -6.16 -20.09 -6.81
C ILE A 345 -6.68 -20.95 -5.66
N VAL A 346 -7.40 -20.34 -4.70
CA VAL A 346 -7.99 -21.06 -3.55
C VAL A 346 -9.00 -22.09 -4.03
N HIS A 347 -9.88 -21.73 -4.97
CA HIS A 347 -10.88 -22.66 -5.50
C HIS A 347 -10.23 -23.85 -6.21
N ARG A 348 -9.21 -23.58 -7.05
CA ARG A 348 -8.46 -24.63 -7.76
C ARG A 348 -7.75 -25.57 -6.80
N GLU A 349 -7.11 -25.03 -5.76
CA GLU A 349 -6.40 -25.84 -4.78
C GLU A 349 -7.41 -26.68 -3.98
N ASN A 350 -8.56 -26.12 -3.56
CA ASN A 350 -9.61 -26.88 -2.85
C ASN A 350 -10.18 -28.05 -3.67
N LEU A 351 -10.42 -27.87 -4.98
CA LEU A 351 -10.88 -28.97 -5.85
C LEU A 351 -9.87 -30.13 -5.85
N ARG A 352 -8.57 -29.80 -5.92
CA ARG A 352 -7.50 -30.80 -5.92
C ARG A 352 -7.42 -31.63 -4.64
N TYR A 353 -7.90 -31.10 -3.51
CA TYR A 353 -8.00 -31.83 -2.24
C TYR A 353 -9.36 -32.52 -2.03
N ALA A 354 -10.38 -32.17 -2.81
CA ALA A 354 -11.66 -32.88 -2.80
C ALA A 354 -11.61 -34.15 -3.66
N ASP A 355 -10.78 -34.14 -4.70
CA ASP A 355 -10.59 -35.27 -5.63
C ASP A 355 -9.47 -36.25 -5.19
N ALA A 356 -8.79 -35.99 -4.07
CA ALA A 356 -7.67 -36.79 -3.54
C ALA A 356 -8.00 -37.34 -2.15
#